data_AF-A0A1M6RF97-F1
#
_entry.id   AF-A0A1M6RF97-F1
#
_cell.length_a   1.000
_cell.length_b   1.000
_cell.length_c   1.000
_cell.angle_alpha   90.00
_cell.angle_beta   90.00
_cell.angle_gamma   90.00
#
_symmetry.space_group_name_H-M   'P 1'
#
loop_
_entity.id
_entity.type
_entity.pdbx_description
1 polymer ?
#
loop_
_entity_poly.entity_id
_entity_poly.type
_entity_poly.pdbx_seq_one_letter_code
_entity_poly.pdbx_strand_id
1 'polypeptide(L)'
;MLEKLSENQLVKMTKGEDGTVEYGLVMGKNNEKEEYEVLSIGFINKNGEFLCYPTEVENIKENLKINDRIFEEVKERKIRRKINKWLEENYDKFKN
;
A
#
# COMPACT_ATOMS: atom_id res chain seq x y z
N MET A 1 -10.89 -17.51 5.26
CA MET A 1 -10.12 -16.82 6.32
C MET A 1 -9.28 -15.79 5.59
N LEU A 2 -9.54 -14.49 5.74
CA LEU A 2 -8.64 -13.47 5.20
C LEU A 2 -7.29 -13.67 5.89
N GLU A 3 -6.26 -14.02 5.12
CA GLU A 3 -4.89 -14.07 5.64
C GLU A 3 -4.58 -12.69 6.21
N LYS A 4 -4.32 -12.62 7.52
CA LYS A 4 -3.96 -11.36 8.16
C LYS A 4 -2.63 -10.91 7.55
N LEU A 5 -2.60 -9.70 7.03
CA LEU A 5 -1.38 -9.12 6.49
C LEU A 5 -0.38 -8.89 7.63
N SER A 6 0.90 -9.14 7.34
CA SER A 6 2.01 -8.92 8.26
C SER A 6 2.58 -7.51 8.13
N GLU A 7 3.26 -7.04 9.16
CA GLU A 7 4.05 -5.81 9.09
C GLU A 7 5.15 -5.94 8.02
N ASN A 8 5.46 -4.82 7.36
CA ASN A 8 6.38 -4.73 6.22
C ASN A 8 5.96 -5.56 4.99
N GLN A 9 4.68 -5.96 4.92
CA GLN A 9 4.15 -6.66 3.76
C GLN A 9 3.75 -5.67 2.66
N LEU A 10 4.21 -5.92 1.44
CA LEU A 10 3.74 -5.19 0.26
C LEU A 10 2.35 -5.66 -0.12
N VAL A 11 1.43 -4.70 -0.24
CA VAL A 11 0.02 -4.96 -0.48
C VAL A 11 -0.49 -4.22 -1.71
N LYS A 12 -1.32 -4.92 -2.46
CA LYS A 12 -2.18 -4.40 -3.50
C LYS A 12 -3.56 -4.17 -2.87
N MET A 13 -4.08 -2.98 -3.02
CA MET A 13 -5.35 -2.53 -2.43
C MET A 13 -6.30 -2.20 -3.57
N THR A 14 -7.41 -2.94 -3.66
CA THR A 14 -8.44 -2.70 -4.69
C THR A 14 -9.65 -2.04 -4.03
N LYS A 15 -10.04 -0.85 -4.49
CA LYS A 15 -11.30 -0.21 -4.09
C LYS A 15 -12.46 -0.91 -4.78
N GLY A 16 -13.45 -1.35 -3.99
CA GLY A 16 -14.55 -2.17 -4.49
C GLY A 16 -15.49 -1.44 -5.45
N GLU A 17 -15.62 -0.12 -5.34
CA GLU A 17 -16.61 0.67 -6.11
C GLU A 17 -16.16 0.96 -7.55
N ASP A 18 -14.89 1.25 -7.78
CA ASP A 18 -14.35 1.68 -9.08
C ASP A 18 -13.28 0.74 -9.65
N GLY A 19 -12.84 -0.26 -8.89
CA GLY A 19 -11.78 -1.19 -9.27
C GLY A 19 -10.39 -0.54 -9.32
N THR A 20 -10.23 0.65 -8.74
CA THR A 20 -8.94 1.33 -8.67
C THR A 20 -7.98 0.53 -7.81
N VAL A 21 -6.75 0.37 -8.30
CA VAL A 21 -5.71 -0.42 -7.65
C VAL A 21 -4.63 0.52 -7.11
N GLU A 22 -4.37 0.43 -5.81
CA GLU A 22 -3.32 1.18 -5.14
C GLU A 22 -2.32 0.20 -4.52
N TYR A 23 -1.07 0.62 -4.36
CA TYR A 23 -0.03 -0.22 -3.77
C TYR A 23 0.53 0.46 -2.54
N GLY A 24 0.78 -0.34 -1.51
CA GLY A 24 1.32 0.16 -0.26
C GLY A 24 2.15 -0.86 0.49
N LEU A 25 2.70 -0.40 1.61
CA LEU A 25 3.44 -1.20 2.58
C LEU A 25 2.67 -1.16 3.89
N VAL A 26 2.37 -2.32 4.47
CA VAL A 26 1.75 -2.41 5.80
C VAL A 26 2.78 -1.98 6.84
N MET A 27 2.49 -0.91 7.55
CA MET A 27 3.32 -0.39 8.65
C MET A 27 2.86 -0.93 10.00
N GLY A 28 1.59 -1.29 10.10
CA GLY A 28 1.01 -1.73 11.36
C GLY A 28 -0.43 -2.18 11.22
N LYS A 29 -0.99 -2.68 12.31
CA LYS A 29 -2.39 -3.11 12.37
C LYS A 29 -3.02 -2.64 13.67
N ASN A 30 -4.16 -1.96 13.56
CA ASN A 30 -5.03 -1.67 14.68
C ASN A 30 -6.14 -2.73 14.77
N ASN A 31 -6.00 -3.67 15.71
CA ASN A 31 -6.98 -4.74 15.89
C ASN A 31 -8.31 -4.26 16.50
N GLU A 32 -8.30 -3.19 17.30
CA GLU A 32 -9.51 -2.66 17.94
C GLU A 32 -10.43 -1.96 16.94
N LYS A 33 -9.84 -1.29 15.95
CA LYS A 33 -10.57 -0.56 14.89
C LYS A 33 -10.70 -1.32 13.58
N GLU A 34 -10.14 -2.53 13.51
CA GLU A 34 -10.06 -3.33 12.28
C GLU A 34 -9.45 -2.54 11.10
N GLU A 35 -8.32 -1.89 11.37
CA GLU A 35 -7.62 -1.02 10.42
C GLU A 35 -6.19 -1.52 10.18
N TYR A 36 -5.71 -1.35 8.95
CA TYR A 36 -4.30 -1.42 8.61
C TYR A 36 -3.73 0.00 8.52
N GLU A 37 -2.58 0.21 9.14
CA GLU A 37 -1.77 1.39 8.86
C GLU A 37 -0.94 1.06 7.62
N VAL A 38 -1.17 1.78 6.53
CA VAL A 38 -0.55 1.54 5.24
C VAL A 38 0.19 2.78 4.78
N LEU A 39 1.43 2.58 4.35
CA LEU A 39 2.19 3.56 3.60
C LEU A 39 1.81 3.45 2.12
N SER A 40 1.09 4.42 1.57
CA SER A 40 0.68 4.45 0.16
C SER A 40 1.86 4.86 -0.73
N ILE A 41 2.30 3.97 -1.63
CA ILE A 41 3.56 4.13 -2.40
C ILE A 41 3.32 4.44 -3.88
N GLY A 42 2.10 4.28 -4.39
CA GLY A 42 1.78 4.75 -5.75
C GLY A 42 0.40 4.36 -6.25
N PHE A 43 -0.11 5.21 -7.14
CA PHE A 43 -1.35 4.99 -7.86
C PHE A 43 -1.08 4.08 -9.06
N ILE A 44 -1.86 3.02 -9.16
CA ILE A 44 -1.83 2.13 -10.30
C ILE A 44 -3.20 2.24 -10.98
N ASN A 45 -3.21 2.42 -12.30
CA ASN A 45 -4.49 2.48 -13.00
C ASN A 45 -5.22 1.13 -12.90
N LYS A 46 -6.49 1.11 -13.28
CA LYS A 46 -7.31 -0.11 -13.41
C LYS A 46 -6.67 -1.26 -14.21
N ASN A 47 -5.59 -1.01 -14.96
CA ASN A 47 -4.88 -2.01 -15.76
C ASN A 47 -3.64 -2.60 -15.07
N GLY A 48 -3.34 -2.22 -13.82
CA GLY A 48 -2.13 -2.69 -13.14
C GLY A 48 -0.86 -1.94 -13.54
N GLU A 49 -0.97 -0.80 -14.23
CA GLU A 49 0.19 0.01 -14.62
C GLU A 49 0.50 1.08 -13.58
N PHE A 50 1.76 1.10 -13.14
CA PHE A 50 2.29 2.11 -12.24
C PHE A 50 2.21 3.50 -12.89
N LEU A 51 1.32 4.36 -12.40
CA LEU A 51 1.09 5.69 -12.99
C LEU A 51 2.07 6.72 -12.42
N CYS A 52 2.14 6.84 -11.11
CA CYS A 52 2.98 7.81 -10.43
C CYS A 52 3.23 7.44 -8.97
N TYR A 53 4.34 7.93 -8.45
CA TYR A 53 4.58 7.99 -7.01
C TYR A 53 3.82 9.18 -6.40
N PRO A 54 3.45 9.13 -5.11
CA PRO A 54 2.89 10.28 -4.41
C PRO A 54 3.83 11.48 -4.51
N THR A 55 3.31 12.64 -4.91
CA THR A 55 4.07 13.89 -5.02
C THR A 55 4.45 14.47 -3.65
N GLU A 56 3.63 14.21 -2.63
CA GLU A 56 3.83 14.70 -1.26
C GLU A 56 3.95 13.52 -0.29
N VAL A 57 5.14 13.39 0.30
CA VAL A 57 5.56 12.22 1.07
C VAL A 57 5.07 12.25 2.53
N GLU A 58 4.73 13.44 3.04
CA GLU A 58 4.29 13.67 4.42
C GLU A 58 2.87 13.17 4.72
N ASN A 59 2.04 12.94 3.69
CA ASN A 59 0.63 12.55 3.82
C ASN A 59 0.34 11.10 3.40
N ILE A 60 1.35 10.23 3.31
CA ILE A 60 1.17 8.90 2.70
C ILE A 60 0.84 7.77 3.69
N LYS A 61 0.88 8.03 5.00
CA LYS A 61 0.44 7.08 6.02
C LYS A 61 -1.07 7.20 6.18
N GLU A 62 -1.80 6.16 5.83
CA GLU A 62 -3.25 6.11 5.93
C GLU A 62 -3.67 4.94 6.84
N ASN A 63 -4.70 5.18 7.67
CA ASN A 63 -5.40 4.11 8.35
C ASN A 63 -6.58 3.68 7.48
N LEU A 64 -6.51 2.44 6.97
CA LEU A 64 -7.50 1.88 6.07
C LEU A 64 -8.26 0.77 6.77
N LYS A 65 -9.59 0.86 6.80
CA LYS A 65 -10.42 -0.21 7.34
C LYS A 65 -10.29 -1.45 6.47
N ILE A 66 -10.22 -2.60 7.11
CA ILE A 66 -10.07 -3.90 6.45
C ILE A 66 -11.23 -4.18 5.47
N ASN A 67 -12.41 -3.63 5.74
CA ASN A 67 -13.62 -3.87 4.94
C ASN A 67 -13.82 -2.88 3.78
N ASP A 68 -13.06 -1.78 3.72
CA ASP A 68 -13.25 -0.75 2.68
C ASP A 68 -12.57 -1.16 1.36
N ARG A 69 -11.62 -2.10 1.42
CA ARG A 69 -10.77 -2.49 0.28
C ARG A 69 -10.46 -3.97 0.32
N ILE A 70 -10.16 -4.52 -0.85
CA ILE A 70 -9.56 -5.86 -0.95
C ILE A 70 -8.05 -5.70 -0.85
N PHE A 71 -7.45 -6.36 0.13
CA PHE A 71 -6.01 -6.38 0.34
C PHE A 71 -5.42 -7.71 -0.12
N GLU A 72 -4.45 -7.65 -1.04
CA GLU A 72 -3.74 -8.82 -1.57
C GLU A 72 -2.24 -8.64 -1.43
N GLU A 73 -1.48 -9.70 -1.18
CA GLU A 73 -0.01 -9.62 -1.24
C GLU A 73 0.44 -9.32 -2.68
N VAL A 74 1.40 -8.40 -2.84
CA VAL A 74 2.07 -8.18 -4.12
C VAL A 74 3.04 -9.33 -4.40
N LYS A 75 2.68 -10.20 -5.35
CA LYS A 75 3.51 -11.35 -5.78
C LYS A 75 4.39 -11.01 -6.99
N GLU A 76 4.08 -9.95 -7.72
CA GLU A 76 4.75 -9.56 -8.95
C GLU A 76 6.12 -8.94 -8.68
N ARG A 77 7.19 -9.68 -9.00
CA ARG A 77 8.59 -9.26 -8.80
C ARG A 77 8.92 -7.88 -9.39
N LYS A 78 8.37 -7.55 -10.58
CA LYS A 78 8.60 -6.25 -11.24
C LYS A 78 8.06 -5.09 -10.40
N ILE A 79 6.88 -5.26 -9.80
CA ILE A 79 6.23 -4.25 -8.97
C ILE A 79 6.98 -4.12 -7.65
N ARG A 80 7.27 -5.24 -6.98
CA ARG A 80 8.09 -5.24 -5.74
C ARG A 80 9.40 -4.49 -5.93
N ARG A 81 10.10 -4.69 -7.06
CA ARG A 81 11.35 -3.99 -7.35
C ARG A 81 11.18 -2.47 -7.50
N LYS A 82 10.10 -2.02 -8.16
CA LYS A 82 9.81 -0.58 -8.31
C LYS A 82 9.50 0.07 -6.95
N ILE A 83 8.64 -0.60 -6.16
CA ILE A 83 8.25 -0.13 -4.83
C ILE A 83 9.48 -0.04 -3.91
N ASN A 84 10.29 -1.10 -3.84
CA ASN A 84 11.49 -1.11 -2.99
C ASN A 84 12.48 0.00 -3.37
N LYS A 85 12.73 0.19 -4.68
CA LYS A 85 13.60 1.27 -5.15
C LYS A 85 13.10 2.64 -4.68
N TRP A 86 11.80 2.88 -4.76
CA TRP A 86 11.24 4.15 -4.30
C TRP A 86 11.31 4.33 -2.79
N LEU A 87 11.06 3.26 -2.02
CA LEU A 87 11.22 3.26 -0.57
C LEU A 87 12.66 3.59 -0.17
N GLU A 88 13.66 3.04 -0.87
CA GLU A 88 15.07 3.36 -0.65
C GLU A 88 15.37 4.85 -0.95
N GLU A 89 14.86 5.37 -2.08
CA GLU A 89 15.06 6.77 -2.49
C GLU A 89 14.36 7.79 -1.58
N ASN A 90 13.33 7.37 -0.84
CA ASN A 90 12.52 8.24 0.00
C ASN A 90 12.59 7.88 1.49
N TYR A 91 13.48 6.96 1.87
CA TYR A 91 13.59 6.43 3.23
C TYR A 91 13.70 7.53 4.30
N ASP A 92 14.51 8.55 4.03
CA ASP A 92 14.75 9.68 4.94
C ASP A 92 13.49 10.53 5.20
N LYS A 93 12.51 10.49 4.30
CA LYS A 93 11.25 11.22 4.42
C LYS A 93 10.22 10.52 5.31
N PHE A 94 10.44 9.25 5.66
CA PHE A 94 9.55 8.44 6.51
C PHE A 94 10.04 8.26 7.94
N LYS A 95 11.27 8.70 8.22
CA LYS A 95 11.97 8.45 9.48
C LYS A 95 11.58 9.42 10.63
N ASN A 96 10.51 10.20 10.46
CA ASN A 96 9.96 11.09 11.50
C ASN A 96 8.86 10.39 12.30
#